data_AF-A0A9D5K1W8-F1
#
_entry.id   AF-A0A9D5K1W8-F1
#
_cell.length_a   1.000
_cell.length_b   1.000
_cell.length_c   1.000
_cell.angle_alpha   90.00
_cell.angle_beta   90.00
_cell.angle_gamma   90.00
#
_symmetry.space_group_name_H-M   'P 1'
#
loop_
_entity.id
_entity.type
_entity.pdbx_description
1 polymer ?
#
loop_
_entity_poly.entity_id
_entity_poly.type
_entity_poly.pdbx_seq_one_letter_code
_entity_poly.pdbx_strand_id
1 'polypeptide(L)'
;MPNSAYAYVTNLSIQQFSCRQVVEQHQHRADRENTFDELKNQWGLAGFCSRKKNVTEFAARMTLLSYNLWSLFVRFFNIDTHQEAKTSRRELMLLPARLVRSGRRKTVALSVADAQWERIKQGYERILSRLNSIAPRLKLGTLITNLAIGFQTISPPKSAFDCGI
;
A
#
# COMPACT_ATOMS: atom_id res chain seq x y z
N MET A 1 -21.97 5.60 36.67
CA MET A 1 -21.54 5.80 35.27
C MET A 1 -22.55 6.72 34.62
N PRO A 2 -22.18 7.87 34.03
CA PRO A 2 -23.18 8.74 33.41
C PRO A 2 -23.79 7.99 32.23
N ASN A 3 -25.13 7.96 32.16
CA ASN A 3 -25.88 7.40 31.04
C ASN A 3 -25.69 8.32 29.82
N SER A 4 -24.60 8.13 29.07
CA SER A 4 -24.44 8.77 27.77
C SER A 4 -25.45 8.15 26.80
N ALA A 5 -26.55 8.85 26.57
CA ALA A 5 -27.49 8.52 25.50
C ALA A 5 -26.87 8.94 24.16
N TYR A 6 -26.78 8.00 23.21
CA TYR A 6 -26.30 8.26 21.85
C TYR A 6 -27.49 8.34 20.90
N ALA A 7 -27.55 9.39 20.09
CA ALA A 7 -28.54 9.54 19.03
C ALA A 7 -27.84 9.52 17.67
N TYR A 8 -28.33 8.67 16.76
CA TYR A 8 -27.80 8.54 15.40
C TYR A 8 -28.90 8.96 14.41
N VAL A 9 -28.54 9.84 13.46
CA VAL A 9 -29.44 10.29 12.39
C VAL A 9 -28.91 9.76 11.07
N THR A 10 -29.74 9.01 10.35
CA THR A 10 -29.37 8.38 9.08
C THR A 10 -30.53 8.46 8.08
N ASN A 11 -30.21 8.51 6.79
CA ASN A 11 -31.17 8.39 5.69
C ASN A 11 -31.33 6.94 5.20
N LEU A 12 -30.70 5.97 5.89
CA LEU A 12 -30.79 4.56 5.55
C LEU A 12 -32.15 3.97 5.97
N SER A 13 -32.75 3.16 5.10
CA SER A 13 -34.00 2.47 5.42
C SER A 13 -33.78 1.36 6.45
N ILE A 14 -34.72 1.26 7.40
CA ILE A 14 -34.74 0.20 8.42
C ILE A 14 -34.89 -1.21 7.84
N GLN A 15 -35.36 -1.33 6.58
CA GLN A 15 -35.48 -2.61 5.88
C GLN A 15 -34.13 -3.09 5.32
N GLN A 16 -33.16 -2.18 5.14
CA GLN A 16 -31.87 -2.48 4.53
C GLN A 16 -30.74 -2.55 5.56
N PHE A 17 -30.85 -1.81 6.67
CA PHE A 17 -29.81 -1.72 7.68
C PHE A 17 -30.39 -1.85 9.09
N SER A 18 -29.80 -2.75 9.88
CA SER A 18 -30.10 -2.85 11.30
C SER A 18 -29.53 -1.65 12.08
N CYS A 19 -30.13 -1.33 13.23
CA CYS A 19 -29.61 -0.27 14.11
C CYS A 19 -28.14 -0.48 14.47
N ARG A 20 -27.71 -1.74 14.66
CA ARG A 20 -26.31 -2.08 14.94
C ARG A 20 -25.38 -1.72 13.78
N GLN A 21 -25.78 -2.03 12.54
CA GLN A 21 -24.98 -1.67 11.35
C GLN A 21 -24.86 -0.16 11.18
N VAL A 22 -25.90 0.61 11.54
CA VAL A 22 -25.83 2.08 11.56
C VAL A 22 -24.79 2.54 12.58
N VAL A 23 -24.82 1.98 13.79
CA VAL A 23 -23.82 2.29 14.84
C VAL A 23 -22.41 1.91 14.39
N GLU A 24 -22.20 0.71 13.85
CA GLU A 24 -20.91 0.23 13.34
C GLU A 24 -20.40 1.14 12.21
N GLN A 25 -21.25 1.55 11.27
CA GLN A 25 -20.87 2.49 10.22
C GLN A 25 -20.42 3.85 10.79
N HIS A 26 -21.09 4.34 11.84
CA HIS A 26 -20.68 5.55 12.54
C HIS A 26 -19.38 5.36 13.33
N GLN A 27 -19.15 4.19 13.92
CA GLN A 27 -17.89 3.86 14.58
C GLN A 27 -16.72 3.82 13.58
N HIS A 28 -16.90 3.23 12.40
CA HIS A 28 -15.92 3.24 11.32
C HIS A 28 -15.62 4.63 10.75
N ARG A 29 -16.45 5.65 11.05
CA ARG A 29 -16.08 7.04 10.73
C ARG A 29 -14.99 7.58 11.64
N ALA A 30 -14.84 7.07 12.86
CA ALA A 30 -13.75 7.44 13.75
C ALA A 30 -12.39 7.02 13.16
N ASP A 31 -12.33 5.92 12.40
CA ASP A 31 -11.12 5.51 11.66
C ASP A 31 -10.62 6.57 10.66
N ARG A 32 -11.48 7.52 10.26
CA ARG A 32 -11.06 8.65 9.40
C ARG A 32 -10.13 9.61 10.14
N GLU A 33 -10.25 9.76 11.45
CA GLU A 33 -9.35 10.61 12.23
C GLU A 33 -7.91 10.09 12.14
N ASN A 34 -7.73 8.76 12.21
CA ASN A 34 -6.42 8.14 12.01
C ASN A 34 -5.85 8.44 10.62
N THR A 35 -6.68 8.46 9.57
CA THR A 35 -6.23 8.84 8.22
C THR A 35 -5.72 10.29 8.19
N PHE A 36 -6.40 11.21 8.86
CA PHE A 36 -5.95 12.61 8.92
C PHE A 36 -4.69 12.80 9.76
N ASP A 37 -4.58 12.08 10.87
CA ASP A 37 -3.36 12.08 11.69
C ASP A 37 -2.17 11.52 10.88
N GLU A 38 -2.37 10.41 10.18
CA GLU A 38 -1.38 9.80 9.29
C GLU A 38 -0.94 10.78 8.19
N LEU A 39 -1.88 11.45 7.53
CA LEU A 39 -1.59 12.47 6.52
C LEU A 39 -0.73 13.61 7.07
N LYS A 40 -1.03 14.08 8.28
CA LYS A 40 -0.26 15.16 8.93
C LYS A 40 1.14 14.70 9.31
N ASN A 41 1.24 13.56 10.01
CA ASN A 41 2.46 13.13 10.69
C ASN A 41 3.37 12.26 9.83
N GLN A 42 2.82 11.38 8.98
CA GLN A 42 3.58 10.44 8.16
C GLN A 42 3.76 10.90 6.71
N TRP A 43 2.88 11.76 6.21
CA TRP A 43 2.93 12.30 4.84
C TRP A 43 3.30 13.78 4.78
N GLY A 44 3.50 14.43 5.92
CA GLY A 44 3.99 15.80 6.00
C GLY A 44 3.00 16.85 5.50
N LEU A 45 1.69 16.53 5.46
CA LEU A 45 0.66 17.46 5.01
C LEU A 45 0.65 18.76 5.82
N ALA A 46 1.01 18.69 7.10
CA ALA A 46 1.14 19.86 7.98
C ALA A 46 2.51 20.57 7.89
N GLY A 47 3.48 19.99 7.18
CA GLY A 47 4.87 20.44 7.16
C GLY A 47 5.22 21.45 6.05
N PHE A 48 4.31 21.72 5.11
CA PHE A 48 4.54 22.61 3.98
C PHE A 48 3.48 23.71 3.89
N CYS A 49 3.94 24.97 3.89
CA CYS A 49 3.09 26.12 3.61
C CYS A 49 3.88 27.18 2.83
N SER A 50 3.28 27.73 1.77
CA SER A 50 3.81 28.85 1.00
C SER A 50 2.92 30.08 1.17
N ARG A 51 3.49 31.28 1.00
CA ARG A 51 2.71 32.55 0.99
C ARG A 51 1.69 32.60 -0.15
N LYS A 52 1.90 31.80 -1.20
CA LYS A 52 0.97 31.70 -2.33
C LYS A 52 0.03 30.50 -2.15
N LYS A 53 -1.29 30.78 -2.08
CA LYS A 53 -2.34 29.77 -1.87
C LYS A 53 -2.28 28.62 -2.89
N ASN A 54 -2.06 28.94 -4.17
CA ASN A 54 -1.99 27.95 -5.25
C ASN A 54 -0.84 26.94 -5.07
N VAL A 55 0.30 27.37 -4.51
CA VAL A 55 1.45 26.49 -4.28
C VAL A 55 1.15 25.53 -3.11
N THR A 56 0.59 26.04 -2.02
CA THR A 56 0.17 25.20 -0.88
C THR A 56 -0.91 24.21 -1.29
N GLU A 57 -1.91 24.64 -2.07
CA GLU A 57 -2.96 23.76 -2.57
C GLU A 57 -2.43 22.67 -3.49
N PHE A 58 -1.53 23.02 -4.42
CA PHE A 58 -0.89 22.04 -5.31
C PHE A 58 -0.10 21.00 -4.51
N ALA A 59 0.71 21.43 -3.54
CA ALA A 59 1.48 20.52 -2.69
C ALA A 59 0.57 19.61 -1.87
N ALA A 60 -0.54 20.13 -1.32
CA ALA A 60 -1.52 19.34 -0.59
C ALA A 60 -2.19 18.28 -1.48
N ARG A 61 -2.60 18.65 -2.70
CA ARG A 61 -3.19 17.72 -3.67
C ARG A 61 -2.22 16.62 -4.10
N MET A 62 -0.95 16.97 -4.32
CA MET A 62 0.10 15.99 -4.64
C MET A 62 0.33 15.03 -3.48
N THR A 63 0.36 15.54 -2.25
CA THR A 63 0.50 14.71 -1.03
C THR A 63 -0.68 13.74 -0.89
N LEU A 64 -1.91 14.21 -1.09
CA LEU A 64 -3.12 13.38 -1.06
C LEU A 64 -3.11 12.31 -2.16
N LEU A 65 -2.65 12.65 -3.36
CA LEU A 65 -2.50 11.67 -4.45
C LEU A 65 -1.48 10.60 -4.10
N SER A 66 -0.32 10.97 -3.56
CA SER A 66 0.71 10.03 -3.12
C SER A 66 0.20 9.11 -2.00
N TYR A 67 -0.52 9.66 -1.03
CA TYR A 67 -1.19 8.87 0.02
C TYR A 67 -2.17 7.86 -0.59
N ASN A 68 -3.09 8.32 -1.45
CA ASN A 68 -4.09 7.45 -2.05
C ASN A 68 -3.45 6.32 -2.88
N LEU A 69 -2.42 6.63 -3.66
CA LEU A 69 -1.70 5.64 -4.46
C LEU A 69 -0.99 4.62 -3.57
N TRP A 70 -0.35 5.08 -2.49
CA TRP A 70 0.31 4.19 -1.54
C TRP A 70 -0.68 3.29 -0.79
N SER A 71 -1.76 3.85 -0.26
CA SER A 71 -2.79 3.08 0.44
C SER A 71 -3.44 2.04 -0.48
N LEU A 72 -3.64 2.36 -1.76
CA LEU A 72 -4.11 1.41 -2.77
C LEU A 72 -3.05 0.34 -3.09
N PHE A 73 -1.78 0.72 -3.19
CA PHE A 73 -0.67 -0.21 -3.41
C PHE A 73 -0.57 -1.24 -2.28
N VAL A 74 -0.58 -0.80 -1.02
CA VAL A 74 -0.47 -1.67 0.16
C VAL A 74 -1.62 -2.68 0.25
N ARG A 75 -2.84 -2.28 -0.13
CA ARG A 75 -4.02 -3.17 -0.15
C ARG A 75 -3.88 -4.39 -1.06
N PHE A 76 -3.01 -4.35 -2.05
CA PHE A 76 -2.74 -5.54 -2.86
C PHE A 76 -1.92 -6.59 -2.11
N PHE A 77 -1.05 -6.17 -1.19
CA PHE A 77 -0.21 -7.06 -0.38
C PHE A 77 -0.93 -7.54 0.89
N ASN A 78 -1.90 -6.78 1.38
CA ASN A 78 -2.70 -7.12 2.55
C ASN A 78 -4.15 -6.64 2.35
N ILE A 79 -5.06 -7.56 2.07
CA ILE A 79 -6.45 -7.26 1.70
C ILE A 79 -7.28 -6.91 2.95
N ASP A 80 -6.97 -7.51 4.09
CA ASP A 80 -7.88 -7.56 5.23
C ASP A 80 -7.70 -6.40 6.20
N THR A 81 -6.55 -5.72 6.18
CA THR A 81 -6.23 -4.69 7.18
C THR A 81 -5.61 -3.45 6.56
N HIS A 82 -6.09 -2.27 6.99
CA HIS A 82 -5.40 -1.00 6.72
C HIS A 82 -4.05 -1.03 7.44
N GLN A 83 -2.98 -0.69 6.73
CA GLN A 83 -1.66 -0.52 7.32
C GLN A 83 -1.25 0.93 7.18
N GLU A 84 -0.86 1.52 8.33
CA GLU A 84 -0.29 2.86 8.35
C GLU A 84 1.03 2.91 7.57
N ALA A 85 1.26 4.06 6.92
CA ALA A 85 2.44 4.31 6.11
C ALA A 85 3.75 4.13 6.88
N LYS A 86 3.77 4.38 8.20
CA LYS A 86 4.96 4.18 9.04
C LYS A 86 5.46 2.72 8.99
N THR A 87 4.53 1.77 9.02
CA THR A 87 4.83 0.34 9.03
C THR A 87 4.99 -0.18 7.60
N SER A 88 4.02 0.10 6.73
CA SER A 88 4.00 -0.45 5.38
C SER A 88 5.20 0.00 4.54
N ARG A 89 5.69 1.24 4.73
CA ARG A 89 6.86 1.74 3.98
C ARG A 89 8.11 0.96 4.34
N ARG A 90 8.34 0.71 5.63
CA ARG A 90 9.49 -0.09 6.07
C ARG A 90 9.39 -1.50 5.51
N GLU A 91 8.20 -2.10 5.57
CA GLU A 91 8.00 -3.47 5.13
C GLU A 91 8.15 -3.69 3.62
N LEU A 92 7.69 -2.74 2.80
CA LEU A 92 7.64 -2.90 1.34
C LEU A 92 8.76 -2.14 0.59
N MET A 93 9.32 -1.07 1.15
CA MET A 93 10.40 -0.30 0.50
C MET A 93 11.79 -0.65 1.01
N LEU A 94 11.93 -1.12 2.25
CA LEU A 94 13.25 -1.42 2.85
C LEU A 94 13.55 -2.93 2.79
N LEU A 95 13.54 -3.48 1.58
CA LEU A 95 13.93 -4.88 1.34
C LEU A 95 15.39 -4.95 0.89
N PRO A 96 16.25 -5.74 1.55
CA PRO A 96 17.63 -5.92 1.12
C PRO A 96 17.63 -6.64 -0.23
N ALA A 97 18.23 -5.98 -1.22
CA ALA A 97 18.17 -6.40 -2.61
C ALA A 97 19.53 -6.24 -3.29
N ARG A 98 19.87 -7.17 -4.18
CA ARG A 98 21.04 -7.08 -5.06
C ARG A 98 20.58 -7.04 -6.51
N LEU A 99 21.03 -6.01 -7.25
CA LEU A 99 20.86 -5.98 -8.69
C LEU A 99 21.90 -6.89 -9.35
N VAL A 100 21.44 -8.01 -9.91
CA VAL A 100 22.25 -8.94 -10.69
C VAL A 100 22.09 -8.61 -12.17
N ARG A 101 23.22 -8.46 -12.86
CA ARG A 101 23.25 -8.25 -14.32
C ARG A 101 23.89 -9.48 -14.95
N SER A 102 23.15 -10.17 -15.81
CA SER A 102 23.65 -11.33 -16.56
C SER A 102 23.23 -11.20 -18.02
N GLY A 103 24.22 -11.05 -18.90
CA GLY A 103 23.98 -10.74 -20.32
C GLY A 103 23.09 -9.51 -20.50
N ARG A 104 21.98 -9.68 -21.23
CA ARG A 104 20.96 -8.63 -21.46
C ARG A 104 19.84 -8.60 -20.42
N ARG A 105 19.93 -9.39 -19.34
CA ARG A 105 18.92 -9.46 -18.27
C ARG A 105 19.39 -8.72 -17.01
N LYS A 106 18.48 -7.96 -16.42
CA LYS A 106 18.63 -7.33 -15.10
C LYS A 106 17.64 -8.00 -14.15
N THR A 107 18.14 -8.59 -13.08
CA THR A 107 17.32 -9.26 -12.06
C THR A 107 17.59 -8.62 -10.71
N VAL A 108 16.53 -8.38 -9.93
CA VAL A 108 16.67 -7.93 -8.54
C VAL A 108 16.50 -9.14 -7.64
N ALA A 109 17.59 -9.59 -7.01
CA ALA A 109 17.57 -10.67 -6.04
C ALA A 109 17.22 -10.09 -4.66
N LEU A 110 16.10 -10.51 -4.09
CA LEU A 110 15.66 -10.10 -2.75
C LEU A 110 16.13 -11.11 -1.71
N SER A 111 16.63 -10.64 -0.56
CA SER A 111 16.95 -11.48 0.59
C SER A 111 15.82 -11.37 1.61
N VAL A 112 14.82 -12.23 1.47
CA VAL A 112 13.62 -12.24 2.32
C VAL A 112 13.25 -13.66 2.70
N ALA A 113 12.49 -13.83 3.78
CA ALA A 113 11.95 -15.14 4.16
C ALA A 113 10.90 -15.63 3.14
N ASP A 114 10.75 -16.94 3.01
CA ASP A 114 9.84 -17.55 2.02
C ASP A 114 8.39 -17.07 2.16
N ALA A 115 7.88 -16.95 3.39
CA ALA A 115 6.53 -16.45 3.63
C ALA A 115 6.34 -14.99 3.16
N GLN A 116 7.36 -14.15 3.34
CA GLN A 116 7.34 -12.76 2.90
C GLN A 116 7.47 -12.68 1.37
N TRP A 117 8.28 -13.55 0.76
CA TRP A 117 8.39 -13.68 -0.69
C TRP A 117 7.05 -14.02 -1.33
N GLU A 118 6.34 -15.03 -0.82
CA GLU A 118 5.02 -15.39 -1.34
C GLU A 118 4.01 -14.25 -1.21
N ARG A 119 4.04 -13.51 -0.09
CA ARG A 119 3.18 -12.34 0.09
C ARG A 119 3.46 -11.23 -0.94
N ILE A 120 4.75 -10.95 -1.20
CA ILE A 120 5.17 -9.95 -2.19
C ILE A 120 4.75 -10.39 -3.59
N LYS A 121 5.02 -11.64 -3.95
CA LYS A 121 4.67 -12.22 -5.24
C LYS A 121 3.17 -12.13 -5.51
N GLN A 122 2.34 -12.59 -4.56
CA GLN A 122 0.88 -12.52 -4.68
C GLN A 122 0.37 -11.08 -4.81
N GLY A 123 0.96 -10.14 -4.06
CA GLY A 123 0.59 -8.72 -4.15
C GLY A 123 0.84 -8.14 -5.56
N TYR A 124 2.00 -8.42 -6.14
CA TYR A 124 2.31 -7.97 -7.50
C TYR A 124 1.46 -8.70 -8.57
N GLU A 125 1.20 -9.99 -8.42
CA GLU A 125 0.30 -10.73 -9.32
C GLU A 125 -1.12 -10.12 -9.32
N ARG A 126 -1.64 -9.73 -8.16
CA ARG A 126 -2.93 -9.03 -8.03
C ARG A 126 -2.91 -7.67 -8.72
N ILE A 127 -1.83 -6.89 -8.56
CA ILE A 127 -1.67 -5.60 -9.25
C ILE A 127 -1.71 -5.81 -10.76
N LEU A 128 -0.92 -6.74 -11.29
CA LEU A 128 -0.86 -7.04 -12.72
C LEU A 128 -2.23 -7.49 -13.26
N SER A 129 -2.91 -8.38 -12.55
CA SER A 129 -4.26 -8.82 -12.90
C SER A 129 -5.25 -7.66 -12.94
N ARG A 130 -5.22 -6.80 -11.91
CA ARG A 130 -6.09 -5.63 -11.83
C ARG A 130 -5.80 -4.63 -12.95
N LEU A 131 -4.54 -4.34 -13.25
CA LEU A 131 -4.16 -3.45 -14.34
C LEU A 131 -4.62 -3.98 -15.71
N ASN A 132 -4.45 -5.28 -15.96
CA ASN A 132 -4.95 -5.91 -17.18
C ASN A 132 -6.47 -5.80 -17.32
N SER A 133 -7.22 -5.90 -16.20
CA SER A 133 -8.68 -5.73 -16.21
C SER A 133 -9.14 -4.29 -16.46
N ILE A 134 -8.45 -3.30 -15.89
CA ILE A 134 -8.85 -1.88 -15.98
C ILE A 134 -8.43 -1.28 -17.31
N ALA A 135 -7.22 -1.62 -17.78
CA ALA A 135 -6.58 -0.98 -18.92
C ALA A 135 -6.02 -2.03 -19.87
N PRO A 136 -6.87 -2.80 -20.58
CA PRO A 136 -6.42 -3.86 -21.49
C PRO A 136 -5.60 -3.34 -22.67
N ARG A 137 -5.69 -2.04 -22.99
CA ARG A 137 -4.87 -1.39 -24.02
C ARG A 137 -3.50 -0.93 -23.52
N LEU A 138 -3.26 -0.97 -22.21
CA LEU A 138 -1.93 -0.72 -21.66
C LEU A 138 -1.05 -1.91 -22.04
N LYS A 139 -0.27 -1.76 -23.13
CA LYS A 139 0.73 -2.75 -23.53
C LYS A 139 1.89 -2.74 -22.54
N LEU A 140 1.63 -3.27 -21.35
CA LEU A 140 2.63 -3.39 -20.29
C LEU A 140 3.82 -4.21 -20.80
N GLY A 141 3.53 -5.24 -21.61
CA GLY A 141 4.54 -6.05 -22.30
C GLY A 141 5.44 -5.30 -23.28
N THR A 142 5.20 -4.05 -23.68
CA THR A 142 6.08 -3.30 -24.62
C THR A 142 6.81 -2.12 -23.97
N LEU A 143 6.23 -1.53 -22.91
CA LEU A 143 6.90 -0.50 -22.08
C LEU A 143 7.75 -1.12 -20.96
N ILE A 144 7.41 -2.35 -20.55
CA ILE A 144 8.03 -3.11 -19.47
C ILE A 144 8.68 -4.41 -20.04
N THR A 145 8.92 -4.52 -21.35
CA THR A 145 9.62 -5.69 -21.95
C THR A 145 11.06 -5.85 -21.44
N ASN A 146 11.70 -4.76 -21.03
CA ASN A 146 13.02 -4.81 -20.36
C ASN A 146 12.92 -5.14 -18.86
N LEU A 147 11.71 -5.24 -18.33
CA LEU A 147 11.36 -5.49 -16.94
C LEU A 147 10.30 -6.61 -16.92
N ALA A 148 10.49 -7.69 -17.67
CA ALA A 148 9.67 -8.89 -17.48
C ALA A 148 9.79 -9.29 -16.00
N ILE A 149 8.79 -8.93 -15.19
CA ILE A 149 8.75 -9.26 -13.76
C ILE A 149 8.40 -10.75 -13.72
N GLY A 150 9.43 -11.58 -13.91
CA GLY A 150 9.38 -12.99 -13.61
C GLY A 150 9.78 -13.18 -12.16
N PHE A 151 8.93 -13.85 -11.39
CA PHE A 151 9.27 -14.28 -10.05
C PHE A 151 10.02 -15.61 -10.16
N GLN A 152 11.24 -15.65 -9.66
CA GLN A 152 12.05 -16.87 -9.60
C GLN A 152 12.59 -17.03 -8.19
N THR A 153 12.31 -18.15 -7.56
CA THR A 153 13.00 -18.58 -6.34
C THR A 153 14.37 -19.07 -6.75
N ILE A 154 15.40 -18.28 -6.48
CA ILE A 154 16.78 -18.72 -6.64
C ILE A 154 17.06 -19.60 -5.41
N SER A 155 17.20 -20.91 -5.62
CA SER A 155 17.70 -21.80 -4.56
C SER A 155 19.04 -21.25 -4.07
N PRO A 156 19.29 -21.15 -2.75
CA PRO A 156 20.55 -20.61 -2.26
C PRO A 156 21.71 -21.34 -2.95
N PRO A 157 22.77 -20.64 -3.37
CA PRO A 157 23.92 -21.33 -3.93
C PRO A 157 24.37 -22.39 -2.93
N LYS A 158 24.66 -23.61 -3.42
CA LYS A 158 25.37 -24.66 -2.65
C LYS A 158 26.81 -24.19 -2.41
N SER A 159 26.97 -23.14 -1.62
CA SER A 159 28.24 -22.70 -1.09
C SER A 159 27.96 -22.46 0.39
N ALA A 160 28.50 -23.34 1.22
CA ALA A 160 28.68 -23.08 2.63
C ALA A 160 29.26 -21.66 2.74
N PHE A 161 28.50 -20.75 3.34
CA PHE A 161 29.10 -19.54 3.88
C PHE A 161 29.91 -20.02 5.08
N ASP A 162 31.16 -20.42 4.83
CA ASP A 162 32.19 -20.54 5.84
C ASP A 162 32.51 -19.11 6.30
N CYS A 163 31.67 -18.61 7.20
CA CYS A 163 31.97 -17.43 7.97
C CYS A 163 33.01 -17.87 9.01
N GLY A 164 34.28 -17.91 8.59
CA GLY A 164 35.39 -18.14 9.49
C GLY A 164 35.35 -17.14 10.64
N ILE A 165 34.90 -17.63 11.79
CA ILE A 165 35.21 -17.13 13.12
C ILE A 165 35.97 -18.26 13.80
#